data_AF-A0A918GWT8-F1
#
_entry.id   AF-A0A918GWT8-F1
#
_cell.length_a   1.000
_cell.length_b   1.000
_cell.length_c   1.000
_cell.angle_alpha   90.00
_cell.angle_beta   90.00
_cell.angle_gamma   90.00
#
_symmetry.space_group_name_H-M   'P 1'
#
loop_
_entity.id
_entity.type
_entity.pdbx_description
1 polymer ?
#
loop_
_entity_poly.entity_id
_entity_poly.type
_entity_poly.pdbx_seq_one_letter_code
_entity_poly.pdbx_strand_id
1 'polypeptide(L)'
;MTGKIVIRVGGLGGYGSDVEPGTFHEYYHVDGLSGSSESLGRGAVEGTQEERQQWQAAGRAFQETLLDASRRLHRIRRRWRRLPGGRRRTERARQEYRERTERATEAYRPVREEIERRLAWHRAEEKRKEAEHQAWRRAYEERQERHRAVGGQEVWGWAVTGEGESAEVIVFRHDVPTDVPPGGRRSEQPLDARELESALLELAREGVTAIVWDEAARDALVAECAAFDPYPSLDIWWSAVTRRYWRSPQEPPEQRPEPRGRSSGASPGTSHHSSHGDGGYGGGDHGGGGYGGGFSFGGY
;
A
#
# COMPACT_ATOMS: atom_id res chain seq x y z
N MET A 1 6.49 26.65 -12.89
CA MET A 1 5.69 25.70 -12.10
C MET A 1 5.99 24.29 -12.62
N THR A 2 6.46 23.40 -11.76
CA THR A 2 6.69 21.99 -12.07
C THR A 2 5.43 21.19 -11.76
N GLY A 3 5.13 20.17 -12.58
CA GLY A 3 3.95 19.33 -12.41
C GLY A 3 4.19 17.89 -12.85
N LYS A 4 3.32 16.98 -12.43
CA LYS A 4 3.36 15.59 -12.90
C LYS A 4 2.79 15.52 -14.32
N ILE A 5 3.59 15.01 -15.25
CA ILE A 5 3.20 14.71 -16.62
C ILE A 5 2.84 13.24 -16.68
N VAL A 6 1.61 12.92 -17.07
CA VAL A 6 1.18 11.54 -17.23
C VAL A 6 1.49 11.10 -18.64
N ILE A 7 2.28 10.03 -18.76
CA ILE A 7 2.67 9.45 -20.02
C ILE A 7 1.95 8.13 -20.20
N ARG A 8 1.10 8.06 -21.22
CA ARG A 8 0.52 6.80 -21.68
C ARG A 8 1.33 6.28 -22.85
N VAL A 9 1.75 5.03 -22.77
CA VAL A 9 2.36 4.35 -23.91
C VAL A 9 1.23 4.05 -24.90
N GLY A 10 1.27 4.71 -26.05
CA GLY A 10 0.34 4.48 -27.14
C GLY A 10 0.98 3.55 -28.16
N GLY A 11 0.34 2.42 -28.44
CA GLY A 11 0.61 1.69 -29.67
C GLY A 11 -0.38 2.16 -30.74
N LEU A 12 0.10 2.49 -31.95
CA LEU A 12 -0.79 2.49 -33.13
C LEU A 12 -1.12 1.02 -33.46
N GLY A 13 -1.87 0.36 -32.59
CA GLY A 13 -2.40 -0.97 -32.80
C GLY A 13 -3.54 -0.91 -33.81
N GLY A 14 -3.32 -1.44 -35.01
CA GLY A 14 -4.41 -1.97 -35.83
C GLY A 14 -5.23 -0.99 -36.66
N TYR A 15 -4.64 0.05 -37.26
CA TYR A 15 -5.29 0.70 -38.42
C TYR A 15 -4.92 -0.01 -39.73
N GLY A 16 -5.60 -1.14 -39.97
CA GLY A 16 -5.68 -1.83 -41.27
C GLY A 16 -4.76 -3.03 -41.40
N SER A 17 -5.35 -4.18 -41.76
CA SER A 17 -4.72 -5.48 -42.10
C SER A 17 -3.77 -5.45 -43.32
N ASP A 18 -3.22 -4.28 -43.63
CA ASP A 18 -2.51 -3.95 -44.87
C ASP A 18 -1.21 -3.18 -44.66
N VAL A 19 -0.86 -2.83 -43.41
CA VAL A 19 0.48 -2.39 -43.02
C VAL A 19 1.35 -3.65 -42.93
N GLU A 20 2.62 -3.59 -43.38
CA GLU A 20 3.51 -4.76 -43.34
C GLU A 20 3.47 -5.41 -41.94
N PRO A 21 3.12 -6.71 -41.85
CA PRO A 21 3.10 -7.42 -40.57
C PRO A 21 4.41 -7.20 -39.82
N GLY A 22 4.33 -6.65 -38.61
CA GLY A 22 5.50 -6.37 -37.77
C GLY A 22 5.92 -4.90 -37.66
N THR A 23 5.27 -3.96 -38.36
CA THR A 23 5.58 -2.52 -38.22
C THR A 23 4.79 -1.92 -37.05
N PHE A 24 5.32 -2.07 -35.83
CA PHE A 24 4.80 -1.39 -34.64
C PHE A 24 5.63 -0.12 -34.37
N HIS A 25 4.97 1.04 -34.42
CA HIS A 25 5.58 2.28 -33.96
C HIS A 25 5.07 2.57 -32.55
N GLU A 26 5.94 2.35 -31.56
CA GLU A 26 5.72 2.78 -30.19
C GLU A 26 5.92 4.29 -30.11
N TYR A 27 4.93 4.98 -29.55
CA TYR A 27 5.02 6.41 -29.25
C TYR A 27 4.38 6.70 -27.91
N TYR A 28 4.79 7.80 -27.28
CA TYR A 28 4.25 8.21 -26.00
C TYR A 28 3.18 9.27 -26.23
N HIS A 29 1.96 8.97 -25.79
CA HIS A 29 0.89 9.96 -25.70
C HIS A 29 1.01 10.66 -24.34
N VAL A 30 1.27 11.97 -24.38
CA VAL A 30 1.40 12.79 -23.18
C VAL A 30 0.03 13.39 -22.86
N ASP A 31 -0.63 12.91 -21.81
CA ASP A 31 -1.94 13.40 -21.38
C ASP A 31 -1.82 14.46 -20.28
N GLY A 32 -2.79 15.37 -20.25
CA GLY A 32 -2.99 16.27 -19.12
C GLY A 32 -3.82 15.63 -18.02
N LEU A 33 -3.43 15.84 -16.77
CA LEU A 33 -4.32 15.65 -15.64
C LEU A 33 -5.43 16.71 -15.69
N SER A 34 -6.64 16.33 -16.11
CA SER A 34 -7.87 17.04 -15.77
C SER A 34 -8.93 16.12 -15.15
N GLY A 35 -8.56 14.88 -14.79
CA GLY A 35 -9.44 13.92 -14.12
C GLY A 35 -8.87 13.55 -12.76
N SER A 36 -9.72 13.59 -11.74
CA SER A 36 -9.44 13.03 -10.41
C SER A 36 -8.88 11.62 -10.54
N SER A 37 -7.86 11.34 -9.73
CA SER A 37 -7.27 10.01 -9.51
C SER A 37 -8.36 8.94 -9.51
N GLU A 38 -8.25 7.88 -10.32
CA GLU A 38 -7.93 6.57 -9.73
C GLU A 38 -7.47 5.49 -10.74
N SER A 39 -7.29 5.82 -12.02
CA SER A 39 -6.69 4.88 -12.98
C SER A 39 -5.66 5.55 -13.88
N LEU A 40 -4.58 6.01 -13.23
CA LEU A 40 -3.35 6.38 -13.92
C LEU A 40 -2.67 5.11 -14.44
N GLY A 41 -2.71 4.91 -15.76
CA GLY A 41 -1.81 3.97 -16.42
C GLY A 41 -0.37 4.27 -15.99
N ARG A 42 0.34 3.24 -15.54
CA ARG A 42 1.68 3.31 -14.94
C ARG A 42 2.66 4.11 -15.82
N GLY A 43 2.99 5.34 -15.41
CA GLY A 43 4.03 6.14 -16.06
C GLY A 43 3.81 7.65 -15.94
N ALA A 44 3.83 8.20 -14.72
CA ALA A 44 3.96 9.65 -14.56
C ALA A 44 5.45 10.01 -14.45
N VAL A 45 5.88 11.06 -15.13
CA VAL A 45 7.21 11.67 -14.96
C VAL A 45 7.05 13.12 -14.55
N GLU A 46 7.98 13.63 -13.76
CA GLU A 46 8.01 15.05 -13.43
C GLU A 46 8.55 15.87 -14.60
N GLY A 47 7.95 17.04 -14.83
CA GLY A 47 8.42 17.97 -15.84
C GLY A 47 7.74 19.33 -15.77
N THR A 48 8.19 20.24 -16.63
CA THR A 48 7.58 21.57 -16.77
C THR A 48 6.39 21.54 -17.72
N GLN A 49 5.53 22.56 -17.65
CA GLN A 49 4.45 22.72 -18.62
C GLN A 49 4.97 22.91 -20.04
N GLU A 50 6.13 23.54 -20.22
CA GLU A 50 6.80 23.73 -21.50
C GLU A 50 7.28 22.40 -22.09
N GLU A 51 7.96 21.57 -21.28
CA GLU A 51 8.37 20.21 -21.69
C GLU A 51 7.17 19.38 -22.11
N ARG A 52 6.07 19.45 -21.35
CA ARG A 52 4.82 18.79 -21.71
C ARG A 52 4.31 19.25 -23.07
N GLN A 53 4.22 20.57 -23.29
CA GLN A 53 3.76 21.12 -24.58
C GLN A 53 4.68 20.71 -25.73
N GLN A 54 5.99 20.72 -25.51
CA GLN A 54 6.98 20.29 -26.49
C GLN A 54 6.82 18.81 -26.86
N TRP A 55 6.69 17.93 -25.87
CA TRP A 55 6.51 16.49 -26.11
C TRP A 55 5.17 16.19 -26.78
N GLN A 56 4.10 16.89 -26.38
CA GLN A 56 2.79 16.78 -27.04
C GLN A 56 2.83 17.25 -28.49
N ALA A 57 3.51 18.37 -28.77
CA ALA A 57 3.69 18.88 -30.13
C ALA A 57 4.48 17.88 -31.00
N ALA A 58 5.59 17.34 -30.47
CA ALA A 58 6.39 16.33 -31.16
C ALA A 58 5.61 15.03 -31.42
N GLY A 59 4.86 14.56 -30.44
CA GLY A 59 4.01 13.38 -30.58
C GLY A 59 2.92 13.56 -31.64
N ARG A 60 2.23 14.71 -31.65
CA ARG A 60 1.24 15.03 -32.68
C ARG A 60 1.84 15.11 -34.07
N ALA A 61 2.97 15.82 -34.24
CA ALA A 61 3.65 15.92 -35.53
C ALA A 61 4.08 14.55 -36.07
N PHE A 62 4.57 13.67 -35.20
CA PHE A 62 4.90 12.29 -35.54
C PHE A 62 3.66 11.52 -36.01
N GLN A 63 2.57 11.53 -35.24
CA GLN A 63 1.32 10.84 -35.58
C GLN A 63 0.71 11.36 -36.90
N GLU A 64 0.65 12.67 -37.09
CA GLU A 64 0.14 13.29 -38.31
C GLU A 64 0.94 12.85 -39.54
N THR A 65 2.27 12.78 -39.41
CA THR A 65 3.16 12.32 -40.49
C THR A 65 2.90 10.86 -40.85
N LEU A 66 2.77 9.97 -39.85
CA LEU A 66 2.44 8.56 -40.08
C LEU A 66 1.07 8.38 -40.75
N LEU A 67 0.06 9.13 -40.28
CA LEU A 67 -1.28 9.09 -40.85
C LEU A 67 -1.33 9.64 -42.27
N ASP A 68 -0.64 10.74 -42.58
CA ASP A 68 -0.54 11.27 -43.95
C ASP A 68 0.14 10.27 -44.89
N ALA A 69 1.29 9.72 -44.48
CA ALA A 69 2.02 8.73 -45.26
C ALA A 69 1.15 7.50 -45.55
N SER A 70 0.45 6.99 -44.53
CA SER A 70 -0.47 5.85 -44.67
C SER A 70 -1.64 6.17 -45.60
N ARG A 71 -2.32 7.31 -45.43
CA ARG A 71 -3.42 7.75 -46.30
C ARG A 71 -2.97 7.89 -47.75
N ARG A 72 -1.76 8.42 -47.99
CA ARG A 72 -1.19 8.59 -49.34
C ARG A 72 -0.92 7.23 -49.98
N LEU A 73 -0.27 6.31 -49.28
CA LEU A 73 -0.04 4.95 -49.77
C LEU A 73 -1.37 4.25 -50.10
N HIS A 74 -2.35 4.33 -49.20
CA HIS A 74 -3.64 3.69 -49.38
C HIS A 74 -4.41 4.25 -50.59
N ARG A 75 -4.35 5.57 -50.80
CA ARG A 75 -4.94 6.25 -51.97
C ARG A 75 -4.33 5.78 -53.29
N ILE A 76 -2.99 5.70 -53.35
CA ILE A 76 -2.27 5.21 -54.54
C ILE A 76 -2.61 3.74 -54.79
N ARG A 77 -2.57 2.91 -53.73
CA ARG A 77 -2.90 1.48 -53.83
C ARG A 77 -4.32 1.25 -54.36
N ARG A 78 -5.32 1.97 -53.83
CA ARG A 78 -6.72 1.85 -54.28
C ARG A 78 -6.90 2.31 -55.73
N ARG A 79 -6.32 3.44 -56.10
CA ARG A 79 -6.52 4.03 -57.45
C ARG A 79 -5.86 3.21 -58.56
N TRP A 80 -4.69 2.62 -58.32
CA TRP A 80 -3.87 2.03 -59.38
C TRP A 80 -3.85 0.50 -59.39
N ARG A 81 -4.60 -0.18 -58.51
CA ARG A 81 -4.59 -1.65 -58.37
C ARG A 81 -4.84 -2.42 -59.67
N ARG A 82 -5.69 -1.89 -60.56
CA ARG A 82 -6.15 -2.56 -61.79
C ARG A 82 -5.56 -1.98 -63.08
N LEU A 83 -4.67 -0.99 -62.99
CA LEU A 83 -4.13 -0.28 -64.16
C LEU A 83 -2.73 -0.78 -64.54
N PRO A 84 -2.38 -0.81 -65.84
CA PRO A 84 -1.03 -1.13 -66.29
C PRO A 84 0.00 -0.22 -65.60
N GLY A 85 1.08 -0.81 -65.09
CA GLY A 85 2.10 -0.09 -64.32
C GLY A 85 1.73 0.23 -62.86
N GLY A 86 0.55 -0.17 -62.38
CA GLY A 86 0.10 0.04 -61.01
C GLY A 86 1.03 -0.56 -59.95
N ARG A 87 1.66 -1.71 -60.24
CA ARG A 87 2.69 -2.33 -59.37
C ARG A 87 3.87 -1.39 -59.10
N ARG A 88 4.49 -0.83 -60.16
CA ARG A 88 5.64 0.08 -60.02
C ARG A 88 5.27 1.34 -59.21
N ARG A 89 4.08 1.89 -59.44
CA ARG A 89 3.58 3.07 -58.71
C ARG A 89 3.31 2.77 -57.24
N THR A 90 2.75 1.60 -56.96
CA THR A 90 2.50 1.14 -55.58
C THR A 90 3.82 0.90 -54.85
N GLU A 91 4.80 0.28 -55.49
CA GLU A 91 6.11 0.06 -54.88
C GLU A 91 6.85 1.37 -54.59
N ARG A 92 6.83 2.32 -55.53
CA ARG A 92 7.36 3.67 -55.29
C ARG A 92 6.67 4.36 -54.11
N ALA A 93 5.34 4.20 -53.98
CA ALA A 93 4.60 4.75 -52.85
C ALA A 93 4.93 4.05 -51.52
N ARG A 94 5.24 2.75 -51.54
CA ARG A 94 5.73 2.02 -50.36
C ARG A 94 7.11 2.49 -49.93
N GLN A 95 8.01 2.69 -50.89
CA GLN A 95 9.32 3.27 -50.60
C GLN A 95 9.18 4.67 -50.00
N GLU A 96 8.36 5.54 -50.61
CA GLU A 96 8.11 6.87 -50.05
C GLU A 96 7.49 6.82 -48.65
N TYR A 97 6.58 5.86 -48.41
CA TYR A 97 6.03 5.61 -47.08
C TYR A 97 7.14 5.27 -46.08
N ARG A 98 7.99 4.27 -46.39
CA ARG A 98 9.11 3.85 -45.52
C ARG A 98 10.06 5.01 -45.20
N GLU A 99 10.50 5.74 -46.21
CA GLU A 99 11.39 6.90 -46.02
C GLU A 99 10.76 7.99 -45.15
N ARG A 100 9.44 8.24 -45.31
CA ARG A 100 8.73 9.22 -44.47
C ARG A 100 8.57 8.74 -43.04
N THR A 101 8.25 7.46 -42.84
CA THR A 101 8.13 6.88 -41.49
C THR A 101 9.47 6.86 -40.77
N GLU A 102 10.55 6.50 -41.47
CA GLU A 102 11.91 6.51 -40.91
C GLU A 102 12.33 7.92 -40.46
N ARG A 103 12.17 8.93 -41.34
CA ARG A 103 12.46 10.34 -40.98
C ARG A 103 11.62 10.82 -39.80
N ALA A 104 10.34 10.46 -39.75
CA ALA A 104 9.47 10.80 -38.64
C ALA A 104 9.92 10.14 -37.33
N THR A 105 10.33 8.87 -37.39
CA THR A 105 10.88 8.14 -36.23
C THR A 105 12.18 8.75 -35.75
N GLU A 106 13.10 9.10 -36.65
CA GLU A 106 14.36 9.77 -36.31
C GLU A 106 14.12 11.14 -35.67
N ALA A 107 13.16 11.92 -36.18
CA ALA A 107 12.80 13.22 -35.62
C ALA A 107 12.17 13.11 -34.22
N TYR A 108 11.38 12.07 -33.96
CA TYR A 108 10.74 11.84 -32.66
C TYR A 108 11.64 11.14 -31.63
N ARG A 109 12.68 10.43 -32.08
CA ARG A 109 13.63 9.68 -31.24
C ARG A 109 14.13 10.44 -29.99
N PRO A 110 14.62 11.70 -30.06
CA PRO A 110 15.13 12.38 -28.87
C PRO A 110 14.07 12.59 -27.78
N VAL A 111 12.82 12.85 -28.16
CA VAL A 111 11.71 12.97 -27.20
C VAL A 111 11.41 11.63 -26.56
N ARG A 112 11.40 10.56 -27.36
CA ARG A 112 11.18 9.19 -26.89
C ARG A 112 12.25 8.76 -25.87
N GLU A 113 13.52 8.94 -26.21
CA GLU A 113 14.66 8.57 -25.35
C GLU A 113 14.65 9.35 -24.03
N GLU A 114 14.29 10.64 -24.05
CA GLU A 114 14.18 11.44 -22.84
C GLU A 114 13.05 10.96 -21.92
N ILE A 115 11.88 10.65 -22.50
CA ILE A 115 10.75 10.07 -21.77
C ILE A 115 11.14 8.74 -21.13
N GLU A 116 11.78 7.86 -21.88
CA GLU A 116 12.26 6.55 -21.40
C GLU A 116 13.27 6.68 -20.27
N ARG A 117 14.24 7.60 -20.41
CA ARG A 117 15.24 7.90 -19.38
C ARG A 117 14.58 8.34 -18.08
N ARG A 118 13.60 9.25 -18.12
CA ARG A 118 12.88 9.71 -16.92
C ARG A 118 12.02 8.62 -16.31
N LEU A 119 11.34 7.81 -17.12
CA LEU A 119 10.57 6.66 -16.64
C LEU A 119 11.47 5.62 -15.95
N ALA A 120 12.64 5.34 -16.52
CA ALA A 120 13.62 4.42 -15.93
C ALA A 120 14.12 4.92 -14.58
N TRP A 121 14.45 6.22 -14.49
CA TRP A 121 14.84 6.86 -13.24
C TRP A 121 13.74 6.77 -12.17
N HIS A 122 12.49 7.10 -12.50
CA HIS A 122 11.36 7.02 -11.56
C HIS A 122 11.10 5.57 -11.11
N ARG A 123 11.18 4.58 -12.01
CA ARG A 123 11.04 3.16 -11.64
C ARG A 123 12.15 2.70 -10.69
N ALA A 124 13.37 3.18 -10.90
CA ALA A 124 14.48 2.87 -10.01
C ALA A 124 14.28 3.49 -8.63
N GLU A 125 13.75 4.72 -8.56
CA GLU A 125 13.42 5.39 -7.30
C GLU A 125 12.30 4.68 -6.54
N GLU A 126 11.19 4.33 -7.23
CA GLU A 126 10.10 3.55 -6.63
C GLU A 126 10.60 2.20 -6.10
N LYS A 127 11.40 1.48 -6.89
CA LYS A 127 12.00 0.22 -6.45
C LYS A 127 12.89 0.41 -5.21
N ARG A 128 13.62 1.52 -5.12
CA ARG A 128 14.42 1.86 -3.94
C ARG A 128 13.53 2.13 -2.72
N LYS A 129 12.47 2.94 -2.87
CA LYS A 129 11.49 3.22 -1.80
C LYS A 129 10.76 1.96 -1.33
N GLU A 130 10.35 1.10 -2.26
CA GLU A 130 9.75 -0.20 -1.93
C GLU A 130 10.72 -1.09 -1.16
N ALA A 131 11.99 -1.15 -1.58
CA ALA A 131 13.02 -1.91 -0.88
C ALA A 131 13.31 -1.36 0.53
N GLU A 132 13.40 -0.03 0.68
CA GLU A 132 13.53 0.65 1.98
C GLU A 132 12.33 0.34 2.88
N HIS A 133 11.11 0.44 2.36
CA HIS A 133 9.89 0.14 3.10
C HIS A 133 9.78 -1.35 3.48
N GLN A 134 10.22 -2.27 2.61
CA GLN A 134 10.31 -3.69 2.93
C GLN A 134 11.35 -3.97 4.02
N ALA A 135 12.53 -3.34 3.94
CA ALA A 135 13.57 -3.47 4.97
C ALA A 135 13.08 -2.92 6.32
N TRP A 136 12.42 -1.76 6.31
CA TRP A 136 11.81 -1.16 7.50
C TRP A 136 10.74 -2.09 8.11
N ARG A 137 9.85 -2.68 7.29
CA ARG A 137 8.84 -3.63 7.77
C ARG A 137 9.45 -4.86 8.42
N ARG A 138 10.47 -5.47 7.80
CA ARG A 138 11.18 -6.63 8.38
C ARG A 138 11.85 -6.29 9.71
N ALA A 139 12.54 -5.15 9.77
CA ALA A 139 13.18 -4.71 11.01
C ALA A 139 12.15 -4.40 12.11
N TYR A 140 10.99 -3.83 11.73
CA TYR A 140 9.87 -3.61 12.65
C TYR A 140 9.28 -4.93 13.16
N GLU A 141 9.02 -5.90 12.27
CA GLU A 141 8.51 -7.23 12.61
C GLU A 141 9.48 -7.99 13.54
N GLU A 142 10.78 -8.00 13.22
CA GLU A 142 11.81 -8.61 14.06
C GLU A 142 11.85 -7.97 15.45
N ARG A 143 11.76 -6.64 15.53
CA ARG A 143 11.68 -5.93 16.80
C ARG A 143 10.43 -6.31 17.59
N GLN A 144 9.28 -6.40 16.93
CA GLN A 144 8.02 -6.82 17.56
C GLN A 144 8.10 -8.27 18.06
N GLU A 145 8.75 -9.16 17.32
CA GLU A 145 8.99 -10.54 17.75
C GLU A 145 9.89 -10.59 18.99
N ARG A 146 10.96 -9.80 19.04
CA ARG A 146 11.82 -9.69 20.22
C ARG A 146 11.09 -9.12 21.44
N HIS A 147 10.28 -8.08 21.27
CA HIS A 147 9.42 -7.56 22.34
C HIS A 147 8.47 -8.65 22.87
N ARG A 148 7.85 -9.42 21.98
CA ARG A 148 6.99 -10.56 22.37
C ARG A 148 7.76 -11.69 23.04
N ALA A 149 9.01 -11.94 22.66
CA ALA A 149 9.85 -12.94 23.30
C ALA A 149 10.16 -12.55 24.76
N VAL A 150 10.48 -11.28 25.01
CA VAL A 150 10.63 -10.74 26.38
C VAL A 150 9.28 -10.81 27.13
N GLY A 151 8.18 -10.44 26.47
CA GLY A 151 6.84 -10.53 27.07
C GLY A 151 6.34 -11.95 27.33
N GLY A 152 6.88 -12.96 26.64
CA GLY A 152 6.55 -14.36 26.85
C GLY A 152 7.29 -15.03 28.00
N GLN A 153 8.16 -14.30 28.70
CA GLN A 153 8.83 -14.81 29.89
C GLN A 153 7.87 -14.83 31.08
N GLU A 154 7.75 -15.98 31.74
CA GLU A 154 6.98 -16.18 32.96
C GLU A 154 7.75 -15.65 34.18
N VAL A 155 7.91 -14.32 34.25
CA VAL A 155 8.65 -13.65 35.33
C VAL A 155 7.82 -12.58 36.03
N TRP A 156 6.63 -12.26 35.52
CA TRP A 156 5.84 -11.15 36.01
C TRP A 156 4.93 -11.55 37.16
N GLY A 157 4.65 -10.61 38.05
CA GLY A 157 3.71 -10.78 39.14
C GLY A 157 3.01 -9.48 39.47
N TRP A 158 1.95 -9.57 40.26
CA TRP A 158 1.22 -8.41 40.77
C TRP A 158 0.87 -8.60 42.25
N ALA A 159 0.77 -7.49 42.98
CA ALA A 159 0.30 -7.44 44.35
C ALA A 159 -0.64 -6.25 44.53
N VAL A 160 -1.75 -6.45 45.23
CA VAL A 160 -2.68 -5.37 45.58
C VAL A 160 -2.22 -4.75 46.89
N THR A 161 -2.07 -3.43 46.89
CA THR A 161 -1.75 -2.62 48.07
C THR A 161 -2.89 -1.66 48.37
N GLY A 162 -3.17 -1.45 49.66
CA GLY A 162 -4.29 -0.64 50.12
C GLY A 162 -5.61 -1.42 50.24
N GLU A 163 -6.65 -0.76 50.74
CA GLU A 163 -7.99 -1.32 50.92
C GLU A 163 -9.04 -0.37 50.33
N GLY A 164 -10.14 -0.93 49.80
CA GLY A 164 -11.29 -0.15 49.33
C GLY A 164 -11.03 0.65 48.05
N GLU A 165 -11.54 1.88 47.99
CA GLU A 165 -11.52 2.75 46.80
C GLU A 165 -10.10 3.24 46.41
N SER A 166 -9.11 3.02 47.29
CA SER A 166 -7.70 3.37 47.05
C SER A 166 -6.83 2.12 46.84
N ALA A 167 -7.42 1.01 46.40
CA ALA A 167 -6.66 -0.18 46.04
C ALA A 167 -5.81 0.10 44.78
N GLU A 168 -4.49 -0.01 44.93
CA GLU A 168 -3.50 0.10 43.87
C GLU A 168 -2.89 -1.28 43.61
N VAL A 169 -2.47 -1.52 42.37
CA VAL A 169 -1.74 -2.75 42.02
C VAL A 169 -0.29 -2.42 41.71
N ILE A 170 0.62 -3.08 42.41
CA ILE A 170 2.05 -3.05 42.10
C ILE A 170 2.37 -4.24 41.20
N VAL A 171 2.92 -3.96 40.02
CA VAL A 171 3.46 -4.96 39.09
C VAL A 171 4.95 -5.11 39.35
N PHE A 172 5.40 -6.34 39.56
CA PHE A 172 6.79 -6.65 39.86
C PHE A 172 7.29 -7.84 39.02
N ARG A 173 8.60 -8.11 39.12
CA ARG A 173 9.25 -9.27 38.51
C ARG A 173 9.77 -10.21 39.60
N HIS A 174 9.59 -11.51 39.42
CA HIS A 174 10.00 -12.55 40.37
C HIS A 174 11.51 -12.80 40.37
N ASP A 175 12.20 -12.47 39.29
CA ASP A 175 13.62 -12.71 39.08
C ASP A 175 14.52 -11.54 39.48
N VAL A 176 13.94 -10.45 39.97
CA VAL A 176 14.65 -9.29 40.52
C VAL A 176 14.22 -9.04 41.97
N PRO A 177 15.09 -8.45 42.81
CA PRO A 177 14.68 -8.00 44.14
C PRO A 177 13.51 -7.03 44.04
N THR A 178 12.50 -7.21 44.90
CA THR A 178 11.32 -6.34 44.95
C THR A 178 11.04 -5.89 46.37
N ASP A 179 10.64 -4.63 46.51
CA ASP A 179 10.24 -4.01 47.78
C ASP A 179 8.72 -4.13 48.03
N VAL A 180 8.03 -4.99 47.26
CA VAL A 180 6.59 -5.23 47.43
C VAL A 180 6.31 -5.70 48.87
N PRO A 181 5.43 -4.99 49.61
CA PRO A 181 5.16 -5.31 51.01
C PRO A 181 4.70 -6.77 51.21
N PRO A 182 5.22 -7.47 52.24
CA PRO A 182 4.72 -8.79 52.58
C PRO A 182 3.34 -8.68 53.23
N GLY A 183 2.28 -8.92 52.45
CA GLY A 183 0.90 -8.92 52.92
C GLY A 183 -0.07 -8.58 51.78
N GLY A 184 -1.30 -9.08 51.86
CA GLY A 184 -2.33 -8.82 50.85
C GLY A 184 -2.39 -9.85 49.72
N ARG A 185 -3.29 -9.60 48.77
CA ARG A 185 -3.55 -10.48 47.63
C ARG A 185 -2.48 -10.27 46.55
N ARG A 186 -1.86 -11.35 46.09
CA ARG A 186 -0.81 -11.33 45.06
C ARG A 186 -0.91 -12.53 44.13
N SER A 187 -0.26 -12.45 42.98
CA SER A 187 -0.02 -13.63 42.15
C SER A 187 0.86 -14.64 42.89
N GLU A 188 0.44 -15.90 42.88
CA GLU A 188 1.20 -17.02 43.44
C GLU A 188 2.22 -17.57 42.44
N GLN A 189 1.88 -17.53 41.16
CA GLN A 189 2.70 -18.02 40.06
C GLN A 189 3.22 -16.85 39.23
N PRO A 190 4.45 -16.96 38.69
CA PRO A 190 4.92 -16.06 37.65
C PRO A 190 4.01 -16.13 36.43
N LEU A 191 3.76 -14.97 35.82
CA LEU A 191 2.88 -14.78 34.69
C LEU A 191 3.70 -14.31 33.48
N ASP A 192 3.25 -14.65 32.27
CA ASP A 192 3.66 -13.93 31.07
C ASP A 192 2.95 -12.56 30.97
N ALA A 193 3.35 -11.71 30.02
CA ALA A 193 2.77 -10.38 29.87
C ALA A 193 1.28 -10.39 29.50
N ARG A 194 0.76 -11.43 28.83
CA ARG A 194 -0.65 -11.56 28.45
C ARG A 194 -1.51 -12.04 29.61
N GLU A 195 -0.97 -12.94 30.41
CA GLU A 195 -1.58 -13.40 31.65
C GLU A 195 -1.61 -12.26 32.68
N LEU A 196 -0.53 -11.49 32.77
CA LEU A 196 -0.48 -10.26 33.55
C LEU A 196 -1.54 -9.26 33.06
N GLU A 197 -1.64 -8.99 31.75
CA GLU A 197 -2.67 -8.11 31.18
C GLU A 197 -4.08 -8.56 31.61
N SER A 198 -4.36 -9.87 31.51
CA SER A 198 -5.66 -10.43 31.88
C SER A 198 -5.94 -10.27 33.37
N ALA A 199 -4.95 -10.51 34.24
CA ALA A 199 -5.10 -10.33 35.67
C ALA A 199 -5.33 -8.86 36.07
N LEU A 200 -4.59 -7.92 35.45
CA LEU A 200 -4.77 -6.48 35.68
C LEU A 200 -6.17 -6.01 35.25
N LEU A 201 -6.72 -6.57 34.18
CA LEU A 201 -8.09 -6.27 33.74
C LEU A 201 -9.15 -6.78 34.72
N GLU A 202 -8.98 -7.98 35.30
CA GLU A 202 -9.90 -8.47 36.33
C GLU A 202 -9.80 -7.61 37.60
N LEU A 203 -8.58 -7.24 38.02
CA LEU A 203 -8.36 -6.32 39.14
C LEU A 203 -9.03 -4.96 38.92
N ALA A 204 -8.95 -4.41 37.71
CA ALA A 204 -9.65 -3.17 37.36
C ALA A 204 -11.18 -3.30 37.42
N ARG A 205 -11.75 -4.48 37.15
CA ARG A 205 -13.19 -4.74 37.32
C ARG A 205 -13.59 -4.85 38.80
N GLU A 206 -12.66 -5.26 39.65
CA GLU A 206 -12.84 -5.31 41.10
C GLU A 206 -12.67 -3.95 41.79
N GLY A 207 -12.31 -2.90 41.03
CA GLY A 207 -12.23 -1.53 41.52
C GLY A 207 -10.81 -1.01 41.75
N VAL A 208 -9.77 -1.71 41.30
CA VAL A 208 -8.41 -1.16 41.27
C VAL A 208 -8.35 0.02 40.30
N THR A 209 -7.84 1.15 40.77
CA THR A 209 -7.82 2.40 40.00
C THR A 209 -6.45 2.79 39.46
N ALA A 210 -5.36 2.28 40.03
CA ALA A 210 -4.00 2.63 39.63
C ALA A 210 -3.09 1.39 39.51
N ILE A 211 -2.18 1.42 38.54
CA ILE A 211 -1.15 0.41 38.32
C ILE A 211 0.22 1.06 38.46
N VAL A 212 0.98 0.59 39.44
CA VAL A 212 2.34 1.04 39.72
C VAL A 212 3.31 -0.06 39.30
N TRP A 213 4.30 0.28 38.49
CA TRP A 213 5.36 -0.67 38.13
C TRP A 213 6.52 -0.49 39.10
N ASP A 214 6.93 -1.60 39.72
CA ASP A 214 8.14 -1.67 40.55
C ASP A 214 9.35 -1.16 39.75
N GLU A 215 10.17 -0.31 40.37
CA GLU A 215 11.27 0.38 39.71
C GLU A 215 12.34 -0.61 39.22
N ALA A 216 12.69 -1.61 40.04
CA ALA A 216 13.67 -2.63 39.67
C ALA A 216 13.15 -3.51 38.51
N ALA A 217 11.86 -3.84 38.53
CA ALA A 217 11.22 -4.56 37.42
C ALA A 217 11.24 -3.77 36.10
N ARG A 218 10.93 -2.47 36.16
CA ARG A 218 10.96 -1.56 35.02
C ARG A 218 12.38 -1.42 34.46
N ASP A 219 13.37 -1.21 35.33
CA ASP A 219 14.76 -1.01 34.93
C ASP A 219 15.35 -2.28 34.30
N ALA A 220 15.04 -3.45 34.86
CA ALA A 220 15.41 -4.74 34.28
C ALA A 220 14.82 -4.96 32.88
N LEU A 221 13.53 -4.64 32.69
CA LEU A 221 12.89 -4.69 31.38
C LEU A 221 13.56 -3.76 30.38
N VAL A 222 13.80 -2.49 30.77
CA VAL A 222 14.43 -1.50 29.89
C VAL A 222 15.84 -1.97 29.50
N ALA A 223 16.60 -2.53 30.43
CA ALA A 223 17.93 -3.09 30.16
C ALA A 223 17.88 -4.27 29.17
N GLU A 224 16.90 -5.17 29.29
CA GLU A 224 16.72 -6.27 28.34
C GLU A 224 16.33 -5.78 26.94
N CYS A 225 15.37 -4.84 26.86
CA CYS A 225 14.95 -4.25 25.59
C CYS A 225 16.07 -3.43 24.93
N ALA A 226 16.98 -2.82 25.69
CA ALA A 226 18.10 -2.05 25.17
C ALA A 226 19.05 -2.86 24.27
N ALA A 227 19.06 -4.19 24.38
CA ALA A 227 19.87 -5.06 23.53
C ALA A 227 19.42 -5.05 22.06
N PHE A 228 18.19 -4.65 21.75
CA PHE A 228 17.62 -4.71 20.40
C PHE A 228 16.75 -3.52 20.00
N ASP A 229 16.36 -2.67 20.95
CA ASP A 229 15.63 -1.43 20.68
C ASP A 229 16.50 -0.22 21.06
N PRO A 230 16.80 0.70 20.13
CA PRO A 230 17.55 1.92 20.44
C PRO A 230 16.81 2.89 21.38
N TYR A 231 15.49 2.74 21.52
CA TYR A 231 14.67 3.58 22.39
C TYR A 231 13.76 2.70 23.26
N PRO A 232 14.35 1.92 24.20
CA PRO A 232 13.58 1.01 25.02
C PRO A 232 12.70 1.80 25.99
N SER A 233 11.41 1.48 26.05
CA SER A 233 10.51 2.01 27.07
C SER A 233 9.45 0.98 27.46
N LEU A 234 8.97 1.09 28.69
CA LEU A 234 7.88 0.27 29.21
C LEU A 234 6.62 0.41 28.34
N ASP A 235 6.26 1.64 27.94
CA ASP A 235 5.08 1.91 27.11
C ASP A 235 5.13 1.22 25.75
N ILE A 236 6.29 1.29 25.08
CA ILE A 236 6.49 0.68 23.76
C ILE A 236 6.43 -0.84 23.87
N TRP A 237 7.11 -1.41 24.87
CA TRP A 237 7.08 -2.85 25.11
C TRP A 237 5.68 -3.34 25.47
N TRP A 238 5.02 -2.71 26.44
CA TRP A 238 3.68 -3.08 26.89
C TRP A 238 2.66 -3.05 25.76
N SER A 239 2.69 -1.99 24.93
CA SER A 239 1.85 -1.88 23.74
C SER A 239 2.13 -2.97 22.70
N ALA A 240 3.37 -3.48 22.61
CA ALA A 240 3.75 -4.52 21.66
C ALA A 240 3.31 -5.95 22.10
N VAL A 241 3.19 -6.19 23.40
CA VAL A 241 2.94 -7.53 23.97
C VAL A 241 1.48 -7.75 24.40
N THR A 242 0.78 -6.67 24.77
CA THR A 242 -0.64 -6.69 25.13
C THR A 242 -1.56 -6.77 23.91
N ARG A 243 -2.79 -7.26 24.12
CA ARG A 243 -3.81 -7.39 23.06
C ARG A 243 -4.74 -6.18 22.99
N ARG A 244 -4.99 -5.54 24.14
CA ARG A 244 -5.92 -4.40 24.21
C ARG A 244 -5.18 -3.10 23.99
N TYR A 245 -5.92 -2.08 23.59
CA TYR A 245 -5.38 -0.73 23.53
C TYR A 245 -5.30 -0.16 24.95
N TRP A 246 -4.12 -0.19 25.54
CA TRP A 246 -3.79 0.53 26.75
C TRP A 246 -3.34 1.94 26.37
N ARG A 247 -3.89 2.98 27.03
CA ARG A 247 -3.38 4.35 26.83
C ARG A 247 -2.01 4.53 27.49
N SER A 248 -1.81 3.87 28.62
CA SER A 248 -0.59 3.84 29.41
C SER A 248 -0.52 2.51 30.17
N PRO A 249 0.67 1.95 30.44
CA PRO A 249 0.84 0.79 31.34
C PRO A 249 0.41 1.06 32.79
N GLN A 250 0.23 2.33 33.17
CA GLN A 250 -0.14 2.75 34.53
C GLN A 250 -1.65 2.87 34.74
N GLU A 251 -2.41 2.90 33.64
CA GLU A 251 -3.86 3.11 33.66
C GLU A 251 -4.55 1.88 33.08
N PRO A 252 -5.42 1.18 33.83
CA PRO A 252 -6.24 0.15 33.25
C PRO A 252 -7.09 0.74 32.10
N PRO A 253 -7.29 0.01 30.99
CA PRO A 253 -8.01 0.55 29.86
C PRO A 253 -9.43 0.90 30.28
N GLU A 254 -9.89 2.09 29.88
CA GLU A 254 -11.27 2.53 30.11
C GLU A 254 -12.22 1.41 29.67
N GLN A 255 -13.06 0.95 30.61
CA GLN A 255 -14.11 0.00 30.27
C GLN A 255 -14.99 0.67 29.23
N ARG A 256 -14.92 0.18 27.98
CA ARG A 256 -15.79 0.68 26.92
C ARG A 256 -17.21 0.46 27.43
N PRO A 257 -18.02 1.53 27.57
CA PRO A 257 -19.37 1.38 28.10
C PRO A 257 -20.06 0.31 27.27
N GLU A 258 -20.59 -0.73 27.92
CA GLU A 258 -21.31 -1.78 27.21
C GLU A 258 -22.33 -1.09 26.31
N PRO A 259 -22.42 -1.50 25.02
CA PRO A 259 -23.38 -0.90 24.12
C PRO A 259 -24.74 -1.07 24.77
N ARG A 260 -25.27 0.03 25.34
CA ARG A 260 -26.58 0.05 25.99
C ARG A 260 -27.51 -0.64 25.02
N GLY A 261 -28.01 -1.81 25.42
CA GLY A 261 -28.79 -2.67 24.55
C GLY A 261 -29.77 -1.79 23.81
N ARG A 262 -29.77 -1.90 22.47
CA ARG A 262 -30.73 -1.21 21.62
C ARG A 262 -32.12 -1.52 22.15
N SER A 263 -32.63 -0.65 23.02
CA SER A 263 -34.03 -0.58 23.33
C SER A 263 -34.68 -0.26 22.00
N SER A 264 -35.31 -1.28 21.44
CA SER A 264 -36.18 -1.26 20.26
C SER A 264 -37.38 -0.37 20.52
N GLY A 265 -37.13 0.93 20.75
CA GLY A 265 -38.10 2.00 20.71
C GLY A 265 -38.19 2.46 19.27
N ALA A 266 -39.22 1.98 18.58
CA ALA A 266 -39.63 2.49 17.29
C ALA A 266 -39.91 4.00 17.41
N SER A 267 -39.04 4.83 16.84
CA SER A 267 -39.38 6.19 16.48
C SER A 267 -39.65 6.24 14.97
N PRO A 268 -40.89 6.55 14.54
CA PRO A 268 -41.20 6.82 13.15
C PRO A 268 -40.78 8.27 12.86
N GLY A 269 -39.75 8.46 12.05
CA GLY A 269 -39.18 9.79 11.80
C GLY A 269 -38.54 9.91 10.42
N THR A 270 -39.38 10.22 9.43
CA THR A 270 -39.11 11.07 8.26
C THR A 270 -37.79 10.88 7.52
N SER A 271 -37.88 10.09 6.45
CA SER A 271 -37.07 10.16 5.24
C SER A 271 -37.02 11.58 4.66
N HIS A 272 -35.88 12.25 4.82
CA HIS A 272 -35.46 13.34 3.95
C HIS A 272 -34.08 13.02 3.38
N HIS A 273 -34.06 12.85 2.07
CA HIS A 273 -32.88 12.59 1.26
C HIS A 273 -32.28 13.93 0.88
N SER A 274 -31.07 14.22 1.37
CA SER A 274 -30.17 15.27 0.89
C SER A 274 -28.78 14.92 1.44
N SER A 275 -27.91 14.30 0.65
CA SER A 275 -26.93 14.99 -0.20
C SER A 275 -25.65 15.34 0.56
N HIS A 276 -24.58 14.61 0.20
CA HIS A 276 -23.14 14.88 0.37
C HIS A 276 -22.49 14.48 1.71
N GLY A 277 -21.57 13.52 1.63
CA GLY A 277 -20.62 13.19 2.70
C GLY A 277 -20.01 11.82 2.52
N ASP A 278 -18.71 11.80 2.19
CA ASP A 278 -17.79 10.66 2.12
C ASP A 278 -18.02 9.52 3.13
N GLY A 279 -17.77 8.29 2.67
CA GLY A 279 -17.47 7.16 3.55
C GLY A 279 -18.31 5.93 3.26
N GLY A 280 -17.68 4.85 2.79
CA GLY A 280 -18.38 3.58 2.59
C GLY A 280 -17.48 2.45 2.13
N TYR A 281 -16.54 2.05 2.98
CA TYR A 281 -16.11 0.65 3.03
C TYR A 281 -17.33 -0.23 3.35
N GLY A 282 -17.44 -1.36 2.66
CA GLY A 282 -18.21 -2.49 3.17
C GLY A 282 -19.03 -3.22 2.12
N GLY A 283 -18.69 -4.49 1.92
CA GLY A 283 -19.69 -5.50 1.61
C GLY A 283 -19.31 -6.43 0.48
N GLY A 284 -19.22 -7.72 0.80
CA GLY A 284 -19.58 -8.73 -0.18
C GLY A 284 -18.82 -10.04 -0.07
N ASP A 285 -19.05 -10.77 1.02
CA ASP A 285 -18.88 -12.22 1.03
C ASP A 285 -19.71 -12.85 -0.08
N HIS A 286 -19.05 -13.53 -1.02
CA HIS A 286 -19.68 -14.55 -1.86
C HIS A 286 -18.89 -15.84 -1.74
N GLY A 287 -19.40 -16.73 -0.88
CA GLY A 287 -19.16 -18.15 -1.01
C GLY A 287 -19.94 -18.72 -2.21
N GLY A 288 -19.42 -19.82 -2.75
CA GLY A 288 -20.22 -20.75 -3.54
C GLY A 288 -19.59 -21.19 -4.86
N GLY A 289 -19.35 -22.50 -4.96
CA GLY A 289 -19.60 -23.22 -6.21
C GLY A 289 -18.37 -23.76 -6.91
N GLY A 290 -18.13 -25.07 -6.76
CA GLY A 290 -17.09 -25.79 -7.45
C GLY A 290 -17.40 -26.16 -8.91
N TYR A 291 -16.32 -26.49 -9.61
CA TYR A 291 -16.21 -27.40 -10.76
C TYR A 291 -14.74 -27.90 -10.68
N GLY A 292 -14.35 -29.17 -10.71
CA GLY A 292 -14.95 -30.34 -11.33
C GLY A 292 -14.14 -30.73 -12.58
N GLY A 293 -13.24 -31.71 -12.44
CA GLY A 293 -12.53 -32.40 -13.55
C GLY A 293 -11.03 -32.07 -13.62
N GLY A 294 -10.07 -33.00 -13.58
CA GLY A 294 -10.10 -34.43 -13.88
C GLY A 294 -8.96 -34.71 -14.87
N PHE A 295 -7.74 -34.91 -14.37
CA PHE A 295 -6.60 -35.34 -15.18
C PHE A 295 -6.49 -36.87 -15.11
N SER A 296 -6.88 -37.54 -16.19
CA SER A 296 -6.51 -38.93 -16.45
C SER A 296 -5.26 -38.94 -17.33
N PHE A 297 -4.17 -39.52 -16.84
CA PHE A 297 -3.11 -40.09 -17.67
C PHE A 297 -3.30 -41.61 -17.68
N GLY A 298 -3.74 -42.15 -18.81
CA GLY A 298 -3.71 -43.56 -19.12
C GLY A 298 -2.70 -43.78 -20.24
N GLY A 299 -1.63 -44.49 -19.94
CA GLY A 299 -0.69 -44.99 -20.93
C GLY A 299 -1.25 -46.22 -21.66
N TYR A 300 -0.89 -46.33 -22.93
CA TYR A 300 -0.47 -47.55 -23.60
C TYR A 300 0.59 -47.15 -24.63
#